data_AF-A0A166W4C3-F1
#
_entry.id   AF-A0A166W4C3-F1
#
_cell.length_a   1.000
_cell.length_b   1.000
_cell.length_c   1.000
_cell.angle_alpha   90.00
_cell.angle_beta   90.00
_cell.angle_gamma   90.00
#
_symmetry.space_group_name_H-M   'P 1'
#
loop_
_entity.id
_entity.type
_entity.pdbx_description
1 polymer ?
#
loop_
_entity_poly.entity_id
_entity_poly.type
_entity_poly.pdbx_seq_one_letter_code
_entity_poly.pdbx_strand_id
1 'polypeptide(L)'
;MAVDALQHYDSQPDDPDEVHILGDVHTEPFKINRGTNKSARATEPFSQARVDEIVSKIRIGTDLDEGQRIRVEKLVRSFADIFALSLSEVAYVDWHSHHLNINPSVKLPKRMSQRPVTKNQEPWFHGMLDAMEEAYVIQKVPGEFIKCLNSTNLAPK
;
A
#
# COMPACT_ATOMS: atom_id res chain seq x y z
N MET A 1 27.79 -23.32 -49.00
CA MET A 1 26.42 -23.68 -48.57
C MET A 1 26.33 -23.51 -47.06
N ALA A 2 25.78 -22.39 -46.62
CA ALA A 2 25.13 -22.20 -45.32
C ALA A 2 24.35 -20.89 -45.43
N VAL A 3 23.11 -20.96 -45.00
CA VAL A 3 21.96 -20.13 -45.37
C VAL A 3 21.82 -18.89 -44.49
N ASP A 4 21.37 -17.81 -45.11
CA ASP A 4 20.73 -16.64 -44.53
C ASP A 4 19.63 -17.01 -43.52
N ALA A 5 19.59 -16.29 -42.41
CA ALA A 5 18.36 -16.00 -41.66
C ALA A 5 18.60 -14.79 -40.74
N LEU A 6 18.60 -13.58 -41.32
CA LEU A 6 18.30 -12.35 -40.58
C LEU A 6 16.83 -12.43 -40.16
N GLN A 7 16.57 -12.86 -38.92
CA GLN A 7 15.27 -12.66 -38.30
C GLN A 7 15.06 -11.16 -38.10
N HIS A 8 14.27 -10.57 -39.00
CA HIS A 8 13.57 -9.31 -38.78
C HIS A 8 12.80 -9.43 -37.46
N TYR A 9 13.30 -8.79 -36.41
CA TYR A 9 12.46 -8.43 -35.27
C TYR A 9 11.57 -7.28 -35.74
N ASP A 10 10.37 -7.65 -36.18
CA ASP A 10 9.31 -6.72 -36.51
C ASP A 10 8.93 -5.99 -35.22
N SER A 11 9.56 -4.83 -35.01
CA SER A 11 9.25 -3.95 -33.89
C SER A 11 7.95 -3.26 -34.25
N GLN A 12 6.82 -3.84 -33.87
CA GLN A 12 5.55 -3.14 -33.97
C GLN A 12 5.67 -1.82 -33.21
N PRO A 13 5.26 -0.69 -33.80
CA PRO A 13 5.28 0.59 -33.10
C PRO A 13 4.30 0.48 -31.93
N ASP A 14 4.79 0.71 -30.71
CA ASP A 14 3.95 0.88 -29.53
C ASP A 14 2.90 1.93 -29.84
N ASP A 15 1.62 1.53 -29.87
CA ASP A 15 0.50 2.45 -29.99
C ASP A 15 0.51 3.35 -28.73
N PRO A 16 0.70 4.68 -28.87
CA PRO A 16 0.79 5.57 -27.72
C PRO A 16 -0.51 5.61 -26.88
N ASP A 17 -1.61 5.03 -27.38
CA ASP A 17 -2.90 4.98 -26.71
C ASP A 17 -3.26 3.61 -26.10
N GLU A 18 -2.41 2.58 -26.26
CA GLU A 18 -2.66 1.26 -25.66
C GLU A 18 -2.20 1.22 -24.19
N VAL A 19 -3.10 1.65 -23.30
CA VAL A 19 -2.92 1.43 -21.86
C VAL A 19 -3.15 -0.06 -21.59
N HIS A 20 -2.08 -0.83 -21.36
CA HIS A 20 -2.19 -2.18 -20.80
C HIS A 20 -2.73 -2.08 -19.37
N ILE A 21 -4.04 -2.26 -19.22
CA ILE A 21 -4.69 -2.24 -17.91
C ILE A 21 -4.81 -3.67 -17.39
N LEU A 22 -3.99 -4.01 -16.39
CA LEU A 22 -4.17 -5.22 -15.57
C LEU A 22 -5.16 -4.94 -14.44
N GLY A 23 -6.44 -5.25 -14.68
CA GLY A 23 -7.50 -5.28 -13.67
C GLY A 23 -8.65 -4.30 -13.92
N ASP A 24 -9.62 -4.31 -13.01
CA ASP A 24 -10.79 -3.44 -13.08
C ASP A 24 -10.40 -1.98 -12.78
N VAL A 25 -10.89 -1.05 -13.60
CA VAL A 25 -10.61 0.39 -13.49
C VAL A 25 -11.88 1.13 -13.15
N HIS A 26 -11.78 2.04 -12.17
CA HIS A 26 -12.92 2.78 -11.68
C HIS A 26 -12.88 4.25 -12.14
N THR A 27 -13.96 4.69 -12.80
CA THR A 27 -14.20 6.08 -13.20
C THR A 27 -14.99 6.87 -12.14
N GLU A 28 -15.45 6.21 -11.08
CA GLU A 28 -16.17 6.84 -9.99
C GLU A 28 -15.18 7.45 -8.96
N PRO A 29 -15.56 8.52 -8.24
CA PRO A 29 -14.79 9.02 -7.12
C PRO A 29 -14.49 7.90 -6.11
N PHE A 30 -13.27 7.86 -5.57
CA PHE A 30 -12.88 6.84 -4.57
C PHE A 30 -13.87 6.85 -3.40
N LYS A 31 -14.55 5.71 -3.22
CA LYS A 31 -15.44 5.46 -2.09
C LYS A 31 -14.90 4.29 -1.31
N ILE A 32 -14.59 4.51 -0.04
CA ILE A 32 -14.20 3.43 0.85
C ILE A 32 -15.46 2.64 1.20
N ASN A 33 -15.68 1.50 0.53
CA ASN A 33 -16.79 0.59 0.82
C ASN A 33 -16.27 -0.74 1.38
N ARG A 34 -15.62 -0.67 2.55
CA ARG A 34 -15.07 -1.86 3.24
C ARG A 34 -16.14 -2.68 3.98
N GLY A 35 -17.38 -2.20 4.03
CA GLY A 35 -18.43 -2.75 4.90
C GLY A 35 -18.06 -2.63 6.39
N THR A 36 -18.76 -3.39 7.24
CA THR A 36 -18.42 -3.52 8.65
C THR A 36 -17.11 -4.28 8.81
N ASN A 37 -16.15 -3.71 9.54
CA ASN A 37 -14.89 -4.39 9.85
C ASN A 37 -15.17 -5.62 10.74
N LYS A 38 -14.83 -6.82 10.23
CA LYS A 38 -14.98 -8.11 10.92
C LYS A 38 -13.65 -8.73 11.36
N SER A 39 -12.56 -7.96 11.32
CA SER A 39 -11.25 -8.43 11.74
C SER A 39 -11.22 -8.79 13.23
N ALA A 40 -10.22 -9.57 13.63
CA ALA A 40 -9.97 -9.89 15.03
C ALA A 40 -9.79 -8.62 15.89
N ARG A 41 -9.25 -7.53 15.32
CA ARG A 41 -9.18 -6.24 16.01
C ARG A 41 -10.57 -5.70 16.39
N ALA A 42 -11.57 -5.88 15.54
CA ALA A 42 -12.91 -5.34 15.74
C ALA A 42 -13.76 -6.28 16.62
N THR A 43 -13.61 -7.60 16.49
CA THR A 43 -14.46 -8.58 17.16
C THR A 43 -13.89 -9.09 18.47
N GLU A 44 -12.60 -9.40 18.52
CA GLU A 44 -11.92 -10.01 19.67
C GLU A 44 -10.49 -9.45 19.87
N PRO A 45 -10.35 -8.13 20.08
CA PRO A 45 -9.05 -7.46 20.12
C PRO A 45 -8.10 -7.97 21.22
N PHE A 46 -8.66 -8.54 22.29
CA PHE A 46 -7.93 -9.01 23.46
C PHE A 46 -7.80 -10.54 23.52
N SER A 47 -8.06 -11.25 22.42
CA SER A 47 -7.79 -12.70 22.38
C SER A 47 -6.31 -12.97 22.63
N GLN A 48 -6.00 -13.98 23.43
CA GLN A 48 -4.63 -14.27 23.87
C GLN A 48 -3.66 -14.42 22.68
N ALA A 49 -4.07 -15.15 21.64
CA ALA A 49 -3.28 -15.35 20.42
C ALA A 49 -2.92 -14.03 19.73
N ARG A 50 -3.88 -13.11 19.58
CA ARG A 50 -3.65 -11.79 18.98
C ARG A 50 -2.72 -10.94 19.84
N VAL A 51 -2.97 -10.90 21.14
CA VAL A 51 -2.16 -10.11 22.08
C VAL A 51 -0.71 -10.58 22.06
N ASP A 52 -0.47 -11.89 22.04
CA ASP A 52 0.87 -12.45 21.96
C ASP A 52 1.54 -12.14 20.61
N GLU A 53 0.78 -12.16 19.50
CA GLU A 53 1.30 -11.71 18.21
C GLU A 53 1.71 -10.24 18.24
N ILE A 54 0.89 -9.34 18.80
CA ILE A 54 1.22 -7.92 18.94
C ILE A 54 2.52 -7.75 19.75
N VAL A 55 2.60 -8.39 20.92
CA VAL A 55 3.78 -8.32 21.79
C VAL A 55 5.03 -8.83 21.06
N SER A 56 4.92 -9.91 20.27
CA SER A 56 6.04 -10.47 19.51
C SER A 56 6.61 -9.52 18.44
N LYS A 57 5.78 -8.62 17.90
CA LYS A 57 6.17 -7.64 16.88
C LYS A 57 6.75 -6.35 17.48
N ILE A 58 6.65 -6.15 18.79
CA ILE A 58 7.14 -4.96 19.46
C ILE A 58 8.56 -5.18 19.94
N ARG A 59 9.47 -4.31 19.50
CA ARG A 59 10.84 -4.26 20.01
C ARG A 59 10.91 -3.33 21.21
N ILE A 60 11.03 -3.90 22.40
CA ILE A 60 11.32 -3.15 23.64
C ILE A 60 12.84 -2.96 23.75
N GLY A 61 13.27 -1.73 24.03
CA GLY A 61 14.68 -1.37 24.20
C GLY A 61 15.36 -2.15 25.34
N THR A 62 16.69 -2.25 25.27
CA THR A 62 17.52 -2.93 26.27
C THR A 62 17.89 -2.02 27.46
N ASP A 63 17.39 -0.78 27.45
CA ASP A 63 17.60 0.27 28.45
C ASP A 63 16.62 0.17 29.64
N LEU A 64 15.68 -0.77 29.60
CA LEU A 64 14.71 -1.01 30.66
C LEU A 64 15.16 -2.14 31.59
N ASP A 65 14.97 -1.93 32.90
CA ASP A 65 15.04 -3.03 33.86
C ASP A 65 13.85 -3.99 33.71
N GLU A 66 13.94 -5.16 34.34
CA GLU A 66 12.91 -6.20 34.23
C GLU A 66 11.52 -5.70 34.69
N GLY A 67 11.45 -4.93 35.77
CA GLY A 67 10.19 -4.40 36.27
C GLY A 67 9.58 -3.34 35.35
N GLN A 68 10.40 -2.53 34.70
CA GLN A 68 9.98 -1.59 33.66
C GLN A 68 9.51 -2.33 32.41
N ARG A 69 10.25 -3.35 31.97
CA ARG A 69 9.90 -4.18 30.83
C ARG A 69 8.53 -4.83 31.02
N ILE A 70 8.29 -5.46 32.18
CA ILE A 70 7.00 -6.06 32.54
C ILE A 70 5.87 -5.01 32.50
N ARG A 71 6.13 -3.78 32.97
CA ARG A 71 5.14 -2.69 32.92
C ARG A 71 4.80 -2.28 31.49
N VAL A 72 5.79 -2.20 30.60
CA VAL A 72 5.58 -1.90 29.17
C VAL A 72 4.81 -3.02 28.50
N GLU A 73 5.19 -4.27 28.71
CA GLU A 73 4.47 -5.42 28.15
C GLU A 73 3.02 -5.45 28.63
N LYS A 74 2.77 -5.20 29.92
CA LYS A 74 1.41 -5.09 30.47
C LYS A 74 0.62 -3.95 29.84
N LEU A 75 1.25 -2.81 29.60
CA LEU A 75 0.62 -1.66 28.94
C LEU A 75 0.20 -2.01 27.51
N VAL A 76 1.11 -2.58 26.71
CA VAL A 76 0.81 -3.05 25.35
C VAL A 76 -0.37 -4.02 25.37
N ARG A 77 -0.36 -5.01 26.27
CA ARG A 77 -1.44 -5.99 26.41
C ARG A 77 -2.78 -5.35 26.74
N SER A 78 -2.79 -4.30 27.58
CA SER A 78 -4.02 -3.57 27.94
C SER A 78 -4.60 -2.69 26.83
N PHE A 79 -3.83 -2.43 25.76
CA PHE A 79 -4.23 -1.58 24.62
C PHE A 79 -4.12 -2.34 23.29
N ALA A 80 -4.34 -3.66 23.31
CA ALA A 80 -4.21 -4.52 22.13
C ALA A 80 -5.19 -4.15 20.99
N ASP A 81 -6.32 -3.53 21.32
CA ASP A 81 -7.31 -3.00 20.39
C ASP A 81 -6.81 -1.82 19.54
N ILE A 82 -5.77 -1.12 19.99
CA ILE A 82 -5.18 0.01 19.25
C ILE A 82 -4.31 -0.50 18.10
N PHE A 83 -3.68 -1.66 18.24
CA PHE A 83 -2.76 -2.18 17.24
C PHE A 83 -3.52 -2.86 16.10
N ALA A 84 -3.15 -2.51 14.87
CA ALA A 84 -3.54 -3.24 13.66
C ALA A 84 -2.39 -4.18 13.27
N LEU A 85 -2.70 -5.45 13.01
CA LEU A 85 -1.74 -6.46 12.54
C LEU A 85 -1.69 -6.52 11.01
N SER A 86 -2.65 -5.92 10.32
CA SER A 86 -2.69 -5.79 8.86
C SER A 86 -3.34 -4.46 8.43
N LEU A 87 -3.22 -4.13 7.14
CA LEU A 87 -3.83 -2.93 6.54
C LEU A 87 -5.36 -2.96 6.59
N SER A 88 -5.98 -4.14 6.48
CA SER A 88 -7.44 -4.30 6.53
C SER A 88 -8.01 -4.07 7.93
N GLU A 89 -7.20 -4.20 8.98
CA GLU A 89 -7.57 -3.88 10.37
C GLU A 89 -7.51 -2.39 10.69
N VAL A 90 -6.97 -1.56 9.78
CA VAL A 90 -6.91 -0.12 9.98
C VAL A 90 -8.31 0.46 9.88
N ALA A 91 -8.77 1.07 10.98
CA ALA A 91 -10.00 1.85 11.00
C ALA A 91 -9.81 3.12 10.15
N TYR A 92 -10.71 3.35 9.20
CA TYR A 92 -10.70 4.56 8.38
C TYR A 92 -11.63 5.62 8.99
N VAL A 93 -11.34 6.88 8.69
CA VAL A 93 -12.18 8.02 9.06
C VAL A 93 -13.12 8.30 7.90
N ASP A 94 -14.41 8.10 8.08
CA ASP A 94 -15.44 8.22 7.03
C ASP A 94 -16.13 9.61 7.00
N TRP A 95 -16.01 10.37 8.08
CA TRP A 95 -16.62 11.69 8.22
C TRP A 95 -15.70 12.84 7.82
N HIS A 96 -14.43 12.57 7.48
CA HIS A 96 -13.48 13.59 7.07
C HIS A 96 -12.73 13.19 5.81
N SER A 97 -12.52 14.17 4.94
CA SER A 97 -11.71 14.01 3.73
C SER A 97 -10.56 15.02 3.78
N HIS A 98 -9.34 14.55 3.53
CA HIS A 98 -8.19 15.43 3.43
C HIS A 98 -8.25 16.23 2.12
N HIS A 99 -8.38 17.55 2.22
CA HIS A 99 -8.39 18.45 1.05
C HIS A 99 -6.99 19.03 0.81
N LEU A 100 -6.41 18.71 -0.35
CA LEU A 100 -5.15 19.31 -0.79
C LEU A 100 -5.42 20.70 -1.37
N ASN A 101 -4.98 21.75 -0.66
CA ASN A 101 -5.07 23.14 -1.12
C ASN A 101 -3.97 23.43 -2.14
N ILE A 102 -4.22 23.10 -3.40
CA ILE A 102 -3.28 23.32 -4.50
C ILE A 102 -3.54 24.71 -5.10
N ASN A 103 -2.48 25.50 -5.29
CA ASN A 103 -2.58 26.77 -6.00
C ASN A 103 -2.98 26.51 -7.47
N PRO A 104 -4.12 27.04 -7.96
CA PRO A 104 -4.61 26.78 -9.31
C PRO A 104 -3.67 27.32 -10.41
N SER A 105 -2.79 28.26 -10.09
CA SER A 105 -1.81 28.80 -11.03
C SER A 105 -0.58 27.89 -11.23
N VAL A 106 -0.41 26.84 -10.41
CA VAL A 106 0.72 25.92 -10.52
C VAL A 106 0.41 24.80 -11.52
N LYS A 107 1.29 24.62 -12.50
CA LYS A 107 1.23 23.48 -13.43
C LYS A 107 1.69 22.21 -12.72
N LEU A 108 0.76 21.29 -12.48
CA LEU A 108 1.07 19.98 -11.91
C LEU A 108 1.67 19.04 -12.96
N PRO A 109 2.67 18.21 -12.60
CA PRO A 109 3.24 17.23 -13.52
C PRO A 109 2.22 16.12 -13.81
N LYS A 110 1.89 15.93 -15.09
CA LYS A 110 1.01 14.83 -15.56
C LYS A 110 1.78 13.68 -16.20
N ARG A 111 3.09 13.84 -16.37
CA ARG A 111 3.99 12.82 -16.92
C ARG A 111 5.18 12.70 -15.99
N MET A 112 5.50 11.49 -15.58
CA MET A 112 6.68 11.20 -14.78
C MET A 112 7.20 9.79 -15.10
N SER A 113 8.51 9.65 -15.21
CA SER A 113 9.14 8.34 -15.26
C SER A 113 9.15 7.73 -13.86
N GLN A 114 8.49 6.58 -13.67
CA GLN A 114 8.63 5.81 -12.45
C GLN A 114 10.09 5.34 -12.32
N ARG A 115 10.67 5.44 -11.12
CA ARG A 115 12.01 4.89 -10.89
C ARG A 115 11.96 3.37 -11.04
N PRO A 116 12.94 2.75 -11.74
CA PRO A 116 12.98 1.30 -11.88
C PRO A 116 12.96 0.62 -10.52
N VAL A 117 12.03 -0.32 -10.35
CA VAL A 117 12.02 -1.25 -9.22
C VAL A 117 12.95 -2.40 -9.59
N THR A 118 13.89 -2.75 -8.72
CA THR A 118 14.80 -3.87 -9.00
C THR A 118 14.05 -5.21 -8.89
N LYS A 119 14.52 -6.26 -9.58
CA LYS A 119 13.91 -7.60 -9.51
C LYS A 119 13.76 -8.15 -8.08
N ASN A 120 14.68 -7.78 -7.19
CA ASN A 120 14.63 -8.21 -5.79
C ASN A 120 13.57 -7.44 -4.97
N GLN A 121 13.19 -6.24 -5.41
CA GLN A 121 12.19 -5.40 -4.75
C GLN A 121 10.78 -5.62 -5.31
N GLU A 122 10.69 -6.05 -6.57
CA GLU A 122 9.46 -6.22 -7.32
C GLU A 122 8.41 -7.08 -6.58
N PRO A 123 8.73 -8.28 -6.04
CA PRO A 123 7.74 -9.08 -5.32
C PRO A 123 7.17 -8.37 -4.08
N TRP A 124 8.02 -7.65 -3.35
CA TRP A 124 7.58 -6.91 -2.16
C TRP A 124 6.73 -5.69 -2.56
N PHE A 125 7.13 -4.96 -3.60
CA PHE A 125 6.45 -3.75 -4.03
C PHE A 125 5.05 -4.06 -4.55
N HIS A 126 4.91 -5.03 -5.45
CA HIS A 126 3.61 -5.42 -5.99
C HIS A 126 2.73 -6.06 -4.91
N GLY A 127 3.29 -6.95 -4.06
CA GLY A 127 2.52 -7.53 -2.95
C GLY A 127 2.00 -6.48 -1.95
N MET A 128 2.74 -5.37 -1.75
CA MET A 128 2.25 -4.26 -0.92
C MET A 128 1.14 -3.47 -1.62
N LEU A 129 1.24 -3.23 -2.95
CA LEU A 129 0.16 -2.59 -3.71
C LEU A 129 -1.12 -3.42 -3.68
N ASP A 130 -1.01 -4.73 -3.86
CA ASP A 130 -2.14 -5.66 -3.78
C ASP A 130 -2.77 -5.63 -2.39
N ALA A 131 -1.95 -5.66 -1.32
CA ALA A 131 -2.44 -5.56 0.05
C ALA A 131 -3.11 -4.21 0.35
N MET A 132 -2.63 -3.11 -0.25
CA MET A 132 -3.27 -1.79 -0.15
C MET A 132 -4.59 -1.73 -0.93
N GLU A 133 -4.67 -2.34 -2.11
CA GLU A 133 -5.88 -2.40 -2.94
C GLU A 133 -6.94 -3.28 -2.26
N GLU A 134 -6.59 -4.48 -1.80
CA GLU A 134 -7.48 -5.37 -1.02
C GLU A 134 -7.97 -4.72 0.26
N ALA A 135 -7.09 -3.97 0.92
CA ALA A 135 -7.47 -3.20 2.08
C ALA A 135 -8.24 -1.93 1.72
N TYR A 136 -8.56 -1.59 0.47
CA TYR A 136 -9.22 -0.34 0.06
C TYR A 136 -8.49 0.92 0.58
N VAL A 137 -7.17 0.92 0.55
CA VAL A 137 -6.31 2.09 0.82
C VAL A 137 -6.04 2.86 -0.48
N ILE A 138 -5.87 2.14 -1.58
CA ILE A 138 -5.70 2.68 -2.93
C ILE A 138 -6.71 2.06 -3.89
N GLN A 139 -6.88 2.67 -5.05
CA GLN A 139 -7.66 2.11 -6.16
C GLN A 139 -6.94 2.35 -7.49
N LYS A 140 -7.15 1.46 -8.46
CA LYS A 140 -6.80 1.71 -9.86
C LYS A 140 -7.77 2.72 -10.47
N VAL A 141 -7.22 3.71 -11.17
CA VAL A 141 -7.98 4.75 -11.87
C VAL A 141 -7.48 4.89 -13.30
N PRO A 142 -8.33 5.33 -14.24
CA PRO A 142 -7.89 5.60 -15.60
C PRO A 142 -6.98 6.83 -15.63
N GLY A 143 -6.11 6.92 -16.64
CA GLY A 143 -5.12 8.00 -16.73
C GLY A 143 -5.75 9.40 -16.77
N GLU A 144 -6.94 9.53 -17.33
CA GLU A 144 -7.73 10.77 -17.36
C GLU A 144 -8.15 11.29 -15.97
N PHE A 145 -8.25 10.40 -14.98
CA PHE A 145 -8.55 10.75 -13.59
C PHE A 145 -7.36 11.40 -12.87
N ILE A 146 -6.15 11.28 -13.44
CA ILE A 146 -4.91 11.70 -12.81
C ILE A 146 -4.69 13.20 -13.00
N LYS A 147 -4.79 13.94 -11.89
CA LYS A 147 -4.50 15.38 -11.86
C LYS A 147 -2.99 15.67 -11.76
N CYS A 148 -2.25 14.79 -11.11
CA CYS A 148 -0.80 14.89 -10.95
C CYS A 148 -0.16 13.52 -10.70
N LEU A 149 1.09 13.36 -11.11
CA LEU A 149 1.91 12.16 -10.86
C LEU A 149 3.11 12.50 -9.99
N ASN A 150 3.51 11.56 -9.14
CA ASN A 150 4.79 11.57 -8.46
C ASN A 150 5.39 10.16 -8.45
N SER A 151 6.72 10.07 -8.43
CA SER A 151 7.44 8.80 -8.50
C SER A 151 7.45 8.17 -7.12
N THR A 152 7.16 6.88 -7.04
CA THR A 152 7.31 6.14 -5.80
C THR A 152 8.79 5.82 -5.58
N ASN A 153 9.31 6.16 -4.40
CA ASN A 153 10.67 5.85 -3.98
C ASN A 153 10.61 4.80 -2.88
N LEU A 154 11.30 3.67 -3.10
CA LEU A 154 11.43 2.65 -2.07
C LEU A 154 12.53 3.04 -1.08
N ALA A 155 12.17 3.10 0.21
CA ALA A 155 13.15 3.29 1.27
C ALA A 155 14.05 2.03 1.36
N PRO A 156 15.38 2.17 1.51
CA PRO A 156 16.24 1.05 1.84
C PRO A 156 15.76 0.37 3.13
N LYS A 157 15.82 -0.96 3.16
CA LYS A 157 15.63 -1.72 4.40
C LYS A 157 16.89 -1.69 5.25
#